data_AF-A0A1C5GWL2-F1
#
_entry.id   AF-A0A1C5GWL2-F1
#
_cell.length_a   1.000
_cell.length_b   1.000
_cell.length_c   1.000
_cell.angle_alpha   90.00
_cell.angle_beta   90.00
_cell.angle_gamma   90.00
#
_symmetry.space_group_name_H-M   'P 1'
#
loop_
_entity.id
_entity.type
_entity.pdbx_description
1 polymer ?
#
loop_
_entity_poly.entity_id
_entity_poly.type
_entity_poly.pdbx_seq_one_letter_code
_entity_poly.pdbx_strand_id
1 'polypeptide(L)'
;MDQWTLQQADQWLDWVHDHHDEFGYRYVYFAYLAVRAGEPRHGEIIMTVEPDGSVVLRAGSLDRGLRLATDAERTQFADHLRQRYCGDRYLSMSEWEAAQHADFLEEAEWRYGP
;
A
#
# COMPACT_ATOMS: atom_id res chain seq x y z
N MET A 1 -5.76 -12.12 20.62
CA MET A 1 -5.21 -11.26 19.57
C MET A 1 -6.38 -10.87 18.71
N ASP A 2 -6.74 -9.59 18.71
CA ASP A 2 -7.86 -9.12 17.89
C ASP A 2 -7.47 -9.19 16.42
N GLN A 3 -8.36 -9.75 15.60
CA GLN A 3 -8.21 -9.79 14.15
C GLN A 3 -8.08 -8.36 13.62
N TRP A 4 -7.25 -8.18 12.59
CA TRP A 4 -7.24 -6.94 11.84
C TRP A 4 -8.65 -6.70 11.26
N THR A 5 -9.14 -5.46 11.37
CA THR A 5 -10.42 -5.05 10.77
C THR A 5 -10.19 -4.21 9.52
N LEU A 6 -11.09 -4.30 8.53
CA LEU A 6 -11.06 -3.43 7.34
C LEU A 6 -10.91 -1.95 7.73
N GLN A 7 -11.54 -1.52 8.83
CA GLN A 7 -11.41 -0.17 9.37
C GLN A 7 -9.97 0.20 9.75
N GLN A 8 -9.20 -0.72 10.33
CA GLN A 8 -7.78 -0.47 10.66
C GLN A 8 -6.92 -0.38 9.40
N ALA A 9 -7.22 -1.17 8.37
CA ALA A 9 -6.56 -1.02 7.07
C ALA A 9 -6.89 0.33 6.43
N ASP A 10 -8.17 0.73 6.45
CA ASP A 10 -8.57 2.00 5.88
C ASP A 10 -7.93 3.17 6.60
N GLN A 11 -7.89 3.16 7.93
CA GLN A 11 -7.18 4.19 8.72
C GLN A 11 -5.67 4.24 8.41
N TRP A 12 -5.05 3.07 8.18
CA TRP A 12 -3.64 3.03 7.81
C TRP A 12 -3.42 3.59 6.39
N LEU A 13 -4.29 3.25 5.43
CA LEU A 13 -4.23 3.79 4.08
C LEU A 13 -4.48 5.29 4.04
N ASP A 14 -5.43 5.78 4.82
CA ASP A 14 -5.70 7.21 4.96
C ASP A 14 -4.47 7.93 5.53
N TRP A 15 -3.84 7.36 6.57
CA TRP A 15 -2.59 7.88 7.11
C TRP A 15 -1.47 7.91 6.05
N VAL A 16 -1.34 6.88 5.21
CA VAL A 16 -0.36 6.84 4.12
C VAL A 16 -0.59 7.99 3.14
N HIS A 17 -1.84 8.23 2.73
CA HIS A 17 -2.17 9.36 1.84
C HIS A 17 -1.88 10.70 2.50
N ASP A 18 -2.26 10.88 3.77
CA ASP A 18 -2.05 12.13 4.50
C ASP A 18 -0.55 12.46 4.71
N HIS A 19 0.30 11.45 4.87
CA HIS A 19 1.72 11.65 5.21
C HIS A 19 2.65 11.63 4.00
N HIS A 20 2.24 11.00 2.90
CA HIS A 20 3.06 10.88 1.68
C HIS A 20 2.49 11.65 0.49
N ASP A 21 1.37 12.36 0.67
CA ASP A 21 0.78 13.32 -0.28
C ASP A 21 0.81 12.81 -1.74
N GLU A 22 1.47 13.54 -2.65
CA GLU A 22 1.60 13.21 -4.06
C GLU A 22 2.30 11.86 -4.35
N PHE A 23 3.02 11.28 -3.39
CA PHE A 23 3.67 9.97 -3.50
C PHE A 23 2.87 8.82 -2.86
N GLY A 24 1.72 9.09 -2.24
CA GLY A 24 0.90 8.09 -1.56
C GLY A 24 0.58 6.87 -2.43
N TYR A 25 0.39 7.08 -3.74
CA TYR A 25 0.13 5.99 -4.69
C TYR A 25 1.26 4.95 -4.76
N ARG A 26 2.53 5.38 -4.62
CA ARG A 26 3.69 4.47 -4.63
C ARG A 26 3.67 3.59 -3.38
N TYR A 27 3.44 4.19 -2.21
CA TYR A 27 3.37 3.45 -0.93
C TYR A 27 2.28 2.38 -0.96
N VAL A 28 1.09 2.73 -1.47
CA VAL A 28 -0.02 1.80 -1.64
C VAL A 28 0.34 0.65 -2.58
N TYR A 29 0.97 0.94 -3.72
CA TYR A 29 1.37 -0.11 -4.66
C TYR A 29 2.45 -1.03 -4.09
N PHE A 30 3.44 -0.48 -3.40
CA PHE A 30 4.47 -1.29 -2.72
C PHE A 30 3.87 -2.13 -1.58
N ALA A 31 2.83 -1.66 -0.90
CA ALA A 31 2.11 -2.44 0.11
C ALA A 31 1.42 -3.65 -0.53
N TYR A 32 0.76 -3.45 -1.67
CA TYR A 32 0.17 -4.52 -2.47
C TYR A 32 1.21 -5.56 -2.91
N LEU A 33 2.36 -5.11 -3.42
CA LEU A 33 3.44 -6.01 -3.83
C LEU A 33 4.03 -6.80 -2.65
N ALA A 34 4.21 -6.17 -1.49
CA ALA A 34 4.76 -6.80 -0.30
C ALA A 34 3.88 -7.96 0.17
N VAL A 35 2.57 -7.75 0.31
CA VAL A 35 1.66 -8.80 0.79
C VAL A 35 1.45 -9.93 -0.21
N ARG A 36 1.64 -9.67 -1.51
CA ARG A 36 1.52 -10.66 -2.60
C ARG A 36 2.77 -11.53 -2.75
N ALA A 37 3.96 -10.99 -2.51
CA ALA A 37 5.21 -11.72 -2.67
C ALA A 37 5.46 -12.70 -1.51
N GLY A 38 4.93 -12.41 -0.31
CA GLY A 38 5.12 -13.25 0.88
C GLY A 38 6.53 -13.21 1.48
N GLU A 39 7.49 -12.57 0.81
CA GLU A 39 8.87 -12.38 1.28
C GLU A 39 9.17 -10.91 1.57
N PRO A 40 10.00 -10.60 2.59
CA PRO A 40 10.43 -9.23 2.90
C PRO A 40 10.91 -8.50 1.65
N ARG A 41 10.30 -7.33 1.39
CA ARG A 41 10.73 -6.42 0.33
C ARG A 41 11.19 -5.10 0.94
N HIS A 42 12.14 -4.48 0.25
CA HIS A 42 12.60 -3.13 0.52
C HIS A 42 12.15 -2.22 -0.64
N GLY A 43 11.54 -1.10 -0.30
CA GLY A 43 10.97 -0.10 -1.21
C GLY A 43 10.33 0.99 -0.34
N GLU A 44 9.23 1.59 -0.80
CA GLU A 44 8.45 2.55 0.00
C GLU A 44 7.77 1.87 1.22
N ILE A 45 7.61 0.54 1.19
CA ILE A 45 7.09 -0.26 2.30
C ILE A 45 8.17 -1.21 2.82
N ILE A 46 8.33 -1.22 4.15
CA ILE A 46 9.09 -2.22 4.88
C ILE A 46 8.12 -3.31 5.33
N MET A 47 8.38 -4.55 4.92
CA MET A 47 7.65 -5.70 5.42
C MET A 47 8.52 -6.50 6.39
N THR A 48 8.05 -6.66 7.63
CA THR A 48 8.69 -7.50 8.64
C THR A 48 7.84 -8.74 8.88
N VAL A 49 8.46 -9.91 8.83
CA VAL A 49 7.83 -11.18 9.23
C VAL A 49 8.24 -11.45 10.69
N GLU A 50 7.25 -11.56 11.56
CA GLU A 50 7.44 -11.79 12.99
C GLU A 50 7.62 -13.29 13.29
N PRO A 51 8.20 -13.65 14.45
CA PRO A 51 8.41 -15.06 14.82
C PRO A 51 7.12 -15.89 14.91
N ASP A 52 5.97 -15.26 15.11
CA ASP A 52 4.65 -15.91 15.12
C ASP A 52 4.06 -16.10 13.71
N GLY A 53 4.80 -15.73 12.66
CA GLY A 53 4.37 -15.81 11.26
C GLY A 53 3.52 -14.64 10.79
N SER A 54 3.16 -13.71 11.69
CA SER A 54 2.46 -12.49 11.29
C SER A 54 3.37 -11.55 10.51
N VAL A 55 2.77 -10.63 9.77
CA VAL A 55 3.47 -9.63 8.97
C VAL A 55 3.13 -8.25 9.46
N VAL A 56 4.13 -7.37 9.55
CA VAL A 56 3.95 -5.94 9.82
C VAL A 56 4.43 -5.15 8.61
N LEU A 57 3.54 -4.33 8.04
CA LEU A 57 3.85 -3.39 6.98
C LEU A 57 4.12 -2.01 7.57
N ARG A 58 5.15 -1.31 7.10
CA ARG A 58 5.45 0.07 7.50
C ARG A 58 5.79 0.96 6.30
N ALA A 59 5.12 2.10 6.19
CA ALA A 59 5.35 3.18 5.25
C ALA A 59 6.30 4.23 5.85
N GLY A 60 7.55 3.83 6.08
CA GLY A 60 8.59 4.65 6.70
C GLY A 60 8.77 4.43 8.21
N SER A 61 9.71 5.15 8.81
CA SER A 61 10.13 4.94 10.21
C SER A 61 9.15 5.47 11.26
N LEU A 62 8.30 6.43 10.88
CA LEU A 62 7.29 7.03 11.76
C LEU A 62 5.94 6.31 11.71
N ASP A 63 5.78 5.34 10.80
CA ASP A 63 4.57 4.56 10.68
C ASP A 63 4.47 3.53 11.82
N ARG A 64 3.34 3.57 12.54
CA ARG A 64 2.97 2.55 13.54
C ARG A 64 2.89 1.15 12.96
N GLY A 65 2.62 1.07 11.66
CA GLY A 65 2.52 -0.12 10.85
C GLY A 65 1.14 -0.79 10.90
N LEU A 66 0.88 -1.61 9.90
CA LEU A 66 -0.29 -2.47 9.79
C LEU A 66 0.13 -3.93 10.02
N ARG A 67 -0.42 -4.57 11.07
CA ARG A 67 -0.18 -5.98 11.36
C ARG A 67 -1.24 -6.86 10.68
N LEU A 68 -0.78 -7.87 9.96
CA LEU A 68 -1.58 -8.92 9.33
C LEU A 68 -1.16 -10.26 9.96
N ALA A 69 -2.04 -10.84 10.76
CA ALA A 69 -1.75 -12.00 11.59
C ALA A 69 -1.62 -13.31 10.80
N THR A 70 -2.25 -13.40 9.62
CA THR A 70 -2.32 -14.65 8.84
C THR A 70 -2.17 -14.42 7.34
N ASP A 71 -1.84 -15.48 6.61
CA ASP A 71 -1.84 -15.50 5.15
C ASP A 71 -3.21 -15.15 4.54
N ALA A 72 -4.29 -15.51 5.24
CA ALA A 72 -5.65 -15.15 4.85
C ALA A 72 -5.86 -13.64 4.94
N GLU A 73 -5.39 -13.00 6.02
CA GLU A 73 -5.44 -11.54 6.17
C GLU A 73 -4.59 -10.83 5.12
N ARG A 74 -3.41 -11.36 4.76
CA ARG A 74 -2.61 -10.82 3.63
C ARG A 74 -3.37 -10.85 2.31
N THR A 75 -4.05 -11.96 2.04
CA THR A 75 -4.84 -12.11 0.81
C THR A 75 -6.03 -11.15 0.79
N GLN A 76 -6.76 -11.07 1.91
CA GLN A 76 -7.88 -10.13 2.07
C GLN A 76 -7.44 -8.67 1.93
N PHE A 77 -6.30 -8.30 2.49
CA PHE A 77 -5.75 -6.95 2.34
C PHE A 77 -5.37 -6.66 0.88
N ALA A 78 -4.74 -7.61 0.18
CA ALA A 78 -4.41 -7.45 -1.24
C ALA A 78 -5.67 -7.25 -2.10
N ASP A 79 -6.73 -8.02 -1.83
CA ASP A 79 -8.02 -7.87 -2.50
C ASP A 79 -8.72 -6.55 -2.16
N HIS A 80 -8.61 -6.10 -0.90
CA HIS A 80 -9.12 -4.79 -0.46
C HIS A 80 -8.45 -3.64 -1.22
N LEU A 81 -7.12 -3.68 -1.36
CA LEU A 81 -6.38 -2.68 -2.15
C LEU A 81 -6.87 -2.68 -3.60
N ARG A 82 -6.98 -3.86 -4.22
CA ARG A 82 -7.46 -3.98 -5.59
C ARG A 82 -8.87 -3.40 -5.74
N GLN A 83 -9.78 -3.72 -4.82
CA GLN A 83 -11.15 -3.20 -4.88
C GLN A 83 -11.20 -1.68 -4.68
N ARG A 84 -10.45 -1.16 -3.70
CA ARG A 84 -10.45 0.27 -3.33
C ARG A 84 -9.84 1.16 -4.42
N TYR A 85 -8.74 0.72 -5.03
CA TYR A 85 -7.98 1.56 -5.97
C TYR A 85 -8.27 1.25 -7.44
N CYS A 86 -8.49 -0.02 -7.79
CA CYS A 86 -8.85 -0.36 -9.17
C CYS A 86 -10.34 -0.13 -9.45
N GLY A 87 -11.21 -0.56 -8.52
CA GLY A 87 -12.65 -0.62 -8.73
C GLY A 87 -12.99 -1.27 -10.08
N ASP A 88 -13.86 -0.60 -10.85
CA ASP A 88 -14.19 -0.97 -12.24
C ASP A 88 -13.36 -0.21 -13.29
N ARG A 89 -12.42 0.65 -12.85
CA ARG A 89 -11.70 1.59 -13.74
C ARG A 89 -10.38 1.02 -14.26
N TYR A 90 -9.70 0.22 -13.46
CA TYR A 90 -8.39 -0.35 -13.80
C TYR A 90 -8.46 -1.87 -13.71
N LEU A 91 -7.79 -2.58 -14.62
CA LEU A 91 -7.78 -4.05 -14.62
C LEU A 91 -6.84 -4.62 -13.56
N SER A 92 -5.86 -3.83 -13.12
CA SER A 92 -4.86 -4.27 -12.14
C SER A 92 -4.27 -3.13 -11.32
N MET A 93 -3.67 -3.47 -10.17
CA MET A 93 -2.94 -2.50 -9.34
C MET A 93 -1.75 -1.87 -10.08
N SER A 94 -1.12 -2.59 -11.02
CA SER A 94 -0.01 -2.05 -11.82
C SER A 94 -0.51 -1.01 -12.83
N GLU A 95 -1.70 -1.19 -13.37
CA GLU A 95 -2.31 -0.23 -14.28
C GLU A 95 -2.77 1.02 -13.54
N TRP A 96 -3.39 0.83 -12.37
CA TRP A 96 -3.71 1.94 -11.47
C TRP A 96 -2.46 2.75 -11.09
N GLU A 97 -1.38 2.08 -10.67
CA GLU A 97 -0.14 2.76 -10.28
C GLU A 97 0.47 3.54 -11.45
N ALA A 98 0.52 2.95 -12.65
CA ALA A 98 1.02 3.63 -13.84
C ALA A 98 0.20 4.88 -14.20
N ALA A 99 -1.13 4.83 -14.03
CA ALA A 99 -1.98 5.98 -14.25
C ALA A 99 -1.71 7.10 -13.22
N GLN A 100 -1.62 6.77 -11.93
CA GLN A 100 -1.28 7.75 -10.90
C GLN A 100 0.12 8.35 -11.07
N HIS A 101 1.09 7.54 -11.51
CA HIS A 101 2.43 8.00 -11.82
C HIS A 101 2.43 8.99 -13.01
N ALA A 102 1.64 8.72 -14.04
CA ALA A 102 1.50 9.62 -15.18
C ALA A 102 0.88 10.96 -14.78
N ASP A 103 -0.19 10.94 -13.98
CA ASP A 103 -0.84 12.16 -13.47
C ASP A 103 0.17 13.01 -12.66
N PHE A 104 0.96 12.36 -11.80
CA PHE A 104 2.03 13.01 -11.04
C PHE A 104 3.09 13.66 -11.95
N LEU A 105 3.54 12.96 -12.99
CA LEU A 105 4.53 13.50 -13.92
C LEU A 105 3.99 14.69 -14.72
N GLU A 106 2.73 14.64 -15.15
CA GLU A 106 2.08 15.76 -15.84
C GLU A 106 1.97 16.99 -14.93
N GLU A 107 1.57 16.80 -13.67
CA GLU A 107 1.51 17.87 -12.68
C GLU A 107 2.90 18.45 -12.36
N ALA A 108 3.92 17.60 -12.26
CA ALA A 108 5.30 18.02 -12.06
C ALA A 108 5.83 18.83 -13.26
N GLU A 109 5.57 18.39 -14.49
CA GLU A 109 5.92 19.13 -15.71
C GLU A 109 5.22 20.49 -15.75
N TRP A 110 3.93 20.56 -15.39
CA TRP A 110 3.20 21.83 -15.32
C TRP A 110 3.76 22.78 -14.25
N ARG A 111 4.14 22.26 -13.07
CA ARG A 111 4.67 23.07 -11.95
C ARG A 111 6.10 23.54 -12.16
N TYR A 112 6.95 22.72 -12.75
CA TYR A 112 8.40 22.92 -12.73
C TYR A 112 9.04 23.09 -14.12
N GLY A 113 8.28 22.86 -15.19
CA GLY A 113 8.78 22.93 -16.56
C GLY A 113 9.73 21.77 -16.94
N PRO A 114 10.06 21.63 -18.23
CA PRO A 114 11.03 20.63 -18.71
C PRO A 114 12.48 20.95 -18.32
#